data_AF-A0A842SFD8-F1
#
_entry.id   AF-A0A842SFD8-F1
#
_cell.length_a   1.000
_cell.length_b   1.000
_cell.length_c   1.000
_cell.angle_alpha   90.00
_cell.angle_beta   90.00
_cell.angle_gamma   90.00
#
_symmetry.space_group_name_H-M   'P 1'
#
loop_
_entity.id
_entity.type
_entity.pdbx_description
1 polymer ?
#
loop_
_entity_poly.entity_id
_entity_poly.type
_entity_poly.pdbx_seq_one_letter_code
_entity_poly.pdbx_strand_id
1 'polypeptide(L)'
;LLELIDEGVISERLAKELIKDYTVTGKSPRKIVEEKQLGIMPVDELNAVVEDVMSDNPQAVQDYLYGTEKAVDYLIGQVLRRVRARAKPDVVRKFIMEKLDSIEKLPR
;
A
#
# COMPACT_ATOMS: atom_id res chain seq x y z
N LEU A 1 3.65 -19.65 -4.23
CA LEU A 1 3.37 -18.23 -4.54
C LEU A 1 1.92 -17.90 -4.24
N LEU A 2 0.96 -18.65 -4.79
CA LEU A 2 -0.47 -18.50 -4.45
C LEU A 2 -0.70 -18.62 -2.93
N GLU A 3 -0.17 -19.65 -2.29
CA GLU A 3 -0.23 -19.79 -0.82
C GLU A 3 0.28 -18.55 -0.07
N LEU A 4 1.36 -17.90 -0.53
CA LEU A 4 1.90 -16.70 0.13
C LEU A 4 1.01 -15.46 -0.07
N ILE A 5 0.22 -15.41 -1.15
CA ILE A 5 -0.79 -14.38 -1.36
C ILE A 5 -1.98 -14.64 -0.45
N ASP A 6 -2.44 -15.89 -0.39
CA ASP A 6 -3.58 -16.33 0.42
C ASP A 6 -3.32 -16.13 1.92
N GLU A 7 -2.11 -16.45 2.39
CA GLU A 7 -1.63 -16.18 3.75
C GLU A 7 -1.43 -14.67 4.04
N GLY A 8 -1.51 -13.81 3.02
CA GLY A 8 -1.26 -12.37 3.17
C GLY A 8 0.20 -12.02 3.44
N VAL A 9 1.15 -12.91 3.14
CA VAL A 9 2.59 -12.67 3.30
C VAL A 9 3.08 -11.69 2.23
N ILE A 10 2.56 -11.78 1.01
CA ILE A 10 2.90 -10.87 -0.11
C ILE A 10 1.66 -10.36 -0.84
N SER A 11 1.81 -9.23 -1.54
CA SER A 11 0.78 -8.73 -2.45
C SER A 11 0.83 -9.44 -3.82
N GLU A 12 -0.28 -9.46 -4.56
CA GLU A 12 -0.33 -10.01 -5.92
C GLU A 12 0.68 -9.36 -6.86
N ARG A 13 0.91 -8.05 -6.69
CA ARG A 13 1.90 -7.33 -7.49
C ARG A 13 3.31 -7.86 -7.22
N LEU A 14 3.68 -8.00 -5.94
CA LEU A 14 4.97 -8.57 -5.56
C LEU A 14 5.10 -10.01 -6.03
N ALA A 15 4.03 -10.81 -5.94
CA ALA A 15 4.04 -12.17 -6.47
C ALA A 15 4.36 -12.21 -7.98
N LYS A 16 3.81 -11.30 -8.78
CA LYS A 16 4.15 -11.18 -10.22
C LYS A 16 5.62 -10.80 -10.45
N GLU A 17 6.19 -9.95 -9.60
CA GLU A 17 7.62 -9.60 -9.66
C GLU A 17 8.50 -10.81 -9.26
N LEU A 18 8.12 -11.53 -8.21
CA LEU A 18 8.77 -12.74 -7.71
C LEU A 18 8.80 -13.89 -8.72
N ILE A 19 7.84 -13.97 -9.66
CA ILE A 19 7.85 -14.98 -10.73
C ILE A 19 9.15 -14.93 -11.53
N LYS A 20 9.67 -13.73 -11.81
CA LYS A 20 10.92 -13.56 -12.55
C LYS A 20 12.13 -13.98 -11.71
N ASP A 21 12.10 -13.71 -10.41
CA ASP A 21 13.22 -14.01 -9.53
C ASP A 21 13.40 -15.50 -9.27
N TYR A 22 12.32 -16.24 -9.01
CA TYR A 22 12.45 -17.67 -8.72
C TYR A 22 12.78 -18.49 -9.97
N THR A 23 12.30 -18.07 -11.16
CA THR A 23 12.63 -18.74 -12.43
C THR A 23 14.09 -18.59 -12.80
N VAL A 24 14.73 -17.47 -12.42
CA VAL A 24 16.17 -17.22 -12.64
C VAL A 24 17.04 -17.88 -11.56
N THR A 25 16.62 -17.81 -10.29
CA THR A 25 17.47 -18.23 -9.16
C THR A 25 17.25 -19.67 -8.71
N GLY A 26 16.11 -20.29 -9.05
CA GLY A 26 15.70 -21.60 -8.54
C GLY A 26 15.38 -21.63 -7.04
N LYS A 27 15.43 -20.50 -6.33
CA LYS A 27 15.13 -20.42 -4.89
C LYS A 27 13.62 -20.54 -4.64
N SER A 28 13.24 -21.04 -3.46
CA SER A 28 11.84 -21.06 -3.06
C SER A 28 11.30 -19.62 -2.91
N PRO A 29 10.03 -19.35 -3.27
CA PRO A 29 9.44 -18.02 -3.14
C PRO A 29 9.53 -17.44 -1.72
N ARG A 30 9.35 -18.29 -0.69
CA ARG A 30 9.45 -17.86 0.71
C ARG A 30 10.83 -17.33 1.06
N LYS A 31 11.89 -18.01 0.59
CA LYS A 31 13.27 -17.58 0.79
C LYS A 31 13.56 -16.25 0.09
N ILE A 32 13.02 -16.03 -1.11
CA ILE A 32 13.19 -14.76 -1.83
C ILE A 32 12.47 -13.63 -1.09
N VAL A 33 11.27 -13.88 -0.55
CA VAL A 33 10.52 -12.90 0.26
C VAL A 33 11.30 -12.48 1.50
N GLU A 34 11.90 -13.44 2.20
CA GLU A 34 12.76 -13.17 3.37
C GLU A 34 14.02 -12.39 2.98
N GLU A 35 14.76 -12.86 1.97
CA GLU A 35 16.01 -12.23 1.52
C GLU A 35 15.80 -10.79 1.01
N LYS A 36 14.68 -10.53 0.33
CA LYS A 36 14.35 -9.22 -0.24
C LYS A 36 13.46 -8.37 0.66
N GLN A 37 13.10 -8.85 1.85
CA GLN A 37 12.20 -8.19 2.80
C GLN A 37 10.87 -7.72 2.15
N LEU A 38 10.31 -8.56 1.27
CA LEU A 38 9.11 -8.24 0.47
C LEU A 38 7.80 -8.52 1.19
N GLY A 39 7.84 -8.88 2.47
CA GLY A 39 6.64 -9.16 3.26
C GLY A 39 5.74 -7.93 3.38
N ILE A 40 4.42 -8.15 3.50
CA ILE A 40 3.46 -7.09 3.83
C ILE A 40 3.91 -6.37 5.11
N MET A 41 3.82 -5.04 5.09
CA MET A 41 4.23 -4.20 6.22
C MET A 41 3.19 -4.26 7.35
N PRO A 42 3.61 -4.08 8.61
CA PRO A 42 2.69 -3.94 9.74
C PRO A 42 1.71 -2.77 9.55
N VAL A 43 0.52 -2.90 10.15
CA VAL A 43 -0.53 -1.87 10.08
C VAL A 43 -0.06 -0.53 10.64
N ASP A 44 0.67 -0.53 11.76
CA ASP A 44 1.14 0.71 12.40
C ASP A 44 2.14 1.46 11.51
N GLU A 45 3.05 0.75 10.85
CA GLU A 45 3.98 1.34 9.88
C GLU A 45 3.23 1.87 8.65
N LEU A 46 2.19 1.16 8.18
CA LEU A 46 1.37 1.62 7.06
C LEU A 46 0.62 2.91 7.39
N ASN A 47 0.07 3.02 8.60
CA ASN A 47 -0.62 4.22 9.06
C ASN A 47 0.29 5.45 9.04
N ALA A 48 1.52 5.32 9.56
CA ALA A 48 2.50 6.41 9.51
C ALA A 48 2.80 6.83 8.07
N VAL A 49 2.98 5.87 7.16
CA VAL A 49 3.22 6.17 5.75
C VAL A 49 2.02 6.86 5.08
N VAL A 50 0.80 6.46 5.41
CA VAL A 50 -0.43 7.11 4.90
C VAL A 50 -0.48 8.56 5.37
N GLU A 51 -0.22 8.83 6.65
CA GLU A 51 -0.19 10.19 7.20
C GLU A 51 0.86 11.06 6.50
N ASP A 52 2.09 10.53 6.34
CA ASP A 52 3.16 11.24 5.64
C ASP A 52 2.76 11.55 4.19
N VAL A 53 2.20 10.58 3.46
CA VAL A 53 1.77 10.79 2.07
C VAL A 53 0.67 11.83 1.98
N MET A 54 -0.29 11.83 2.89
CA MET A 54 -1.34 12.86 2.91
C MET A 54 -0.77 14.24 3.23
N SER A 55 0.18 14.33 4.17
CA SER A 55 0.89 15.57 4.50
C SER A 55 1.74 16.10 3.35
N ASP A 56 2.38 15.20 2.60
CA ASP A 56 3.19 15.54 1.42
C ASP A 56 2.33 15.92 0.20
N ASN A 57 1.03 15.57 0.21
CA ASN A 57 0.10 15.77 -0.91
C ASN A 57 -1.18 16.52 -0.47
N PRO A 58 -1.08 17.73 0.09
CA PRO A 58 -2.23 18.46 0.62
C PRO A 58 -3.25 18.80 -0.47
N GLN A 59 -2.80 19.02 -1.71
CA GLN A 59 -3.70 19.27 -2.84
C GLN A 59 -4.61 18.07 -3.12
N ALA A 60 -4.10 16.84 -3.09
CA ALA A 60 -4.91 15.65 -3.31
C ALA A 60 -5.94 15.44 -2.19
N VAL A 61 -5.57 15.77 -0.95
CA VAL A 61 -6.51 15.77 0.18
C VAL A 61 -7.63 16.79 -0.06
N GLN A 62 -7.29 18.01 -0.47
CA GLN A 62 -8.29 19.04 -0.78
C GLN A 62 -9.19 18.66 -1.95
N ASP A 63 -8.61 18.18 -3.06
CA ASP A 63 -9.35 17.76 -4.25
C ASP A 63 -10.41 16.71 -3.90
N TYR A 64 -10.08 15.78 -3.00
CA TYR A 64 -11.05 14.81 -2.48
C TYR A 64 -12.17 15.48 -1.68
N LEU A 65 -11.83 16.39 -0.75
CA LEU A 65 -12.82 17.12 0.05
C LEU A 65 -13.74 18.01 -0.81
N TYR A 66 -13.32 18.38 -2.02
CA TYR A 66 -14.14 19.07 -3.02
C TYR A 66 -14.92 18.12 -3.96
N GLY A 67 -14.86 16.81 -3.73
CA GLY A 67 -15.65 15.79 -4.46
C GLY A 67 -14.90 15.06 -5.58
N THR A 68 -13.57 15.19 -5.67
CA THR A 68 -12.77 14.50 -6.71
C THR A 68 -12.33 13.12 -6.24
N GLU A 69 -13.13 12.09 -6.54
CA GLU A 69 -12.82 10.69 -6.15
C GLU A 69 -11.47 10.18 -6.67
N LYS A 70 -11.02 10.66 -7.84
CA LYS A 70 -9.72 10.30 -8.43
C LYS A 70 -8.52 10.68 -7.55
N ALA A 71 -8.69 11.64 -6.64
CA ALA A 71 -7.63 12.04 -5.72
C ALA A 71 -7.28 10.92 -4.73
N VAL A 72 -8.25 10.06 -4.36
CA VAL A 72 -7.99 8.88 -3.52
C VAL A 72 -7.13 7.87 -4.26
N ASP A 73 -7.43 7.60 -5.54
CA ASP A 73 -6.64 6.66 -6.34
C ASP A 73 -5.19 7.14 -6.51
N TYR A 74 -4.98 8.45 -6.62
CA TYR A 74 -3.66 9.06 -6.62
C TYR A 74 -2.93 8.82 -5.29
N LEU A 75 -3.57 9.11 -4.15
CA LEU A 75 -2.99 8.89 -2.82
C LEU A 75 -2.65 7.41 -2.58
N ILE A 76 -3.55 6.49 -2.98
CA ILE A 76 -3.28 5.04 -2.92
C ILE A 76 -2.03 4.71 -3.72
N GLY A 77 -1.90 5.25 -4.93
CA GLY A 77 -0.72 5.07 -5.78
C GLY A 77 0.56 5.57 -5.13
N GLN A 78 0.52 6.73 -4.45
CA GLN A 78 1.67 7.28 -3.73
C GLN A 78 2.08 6.42 -2.54
N VAL A 79 1.13 5.96 -1.72
CA VAL A 79 1.40 5.05 -0.60
C VAL A 79 2.02 3.75 -1.11
N LEU A 80 1.42 3.11 -2.11
CA LEU A 80 1.93 1.86 -2.69
C LEU A 80 3.34 2.02 -3.27
N ARG A 81 3.68 3.18 -3.83
CA ARG A 81 5.04 3.47 -4.29
C ARG A 81 6.02 3.58 -3.12
N ARG A 82 5.66 4.33 -2.08
CA ARG A 82 6.50 4.56 -0.89
C ARG A 82 6.81 3.26 -0.14
N VAL A 83 5.83 2.37 -0.02
CA VAL A 83 5.98 1.06 0.64
C VAL A 83 6.45 -0.04 -0.33
N ARG A 84 6.78 0.29 -1.59
CA ARG A 84 7.20 -0.68 -2.63
C ARG A 84 6.24 -1.87 -2.77
N ALA A 85 4.95 -1.60 -2.82
CA ALA A 85 3.88 -2.59 -2.91
C ALA A 85 3.83 -3.63 -1.77
N ARG A 86 4.45 -3.33 -0.62
CA ARG A 86 4.35 -4.09 0.64
C ARG A 86 3.04 -3.83 1.40
N ALA A 87 2.01 -3.33 0.72
CA ALA A 87 0.65 -3.21 1.26
C ALA A 87 -0.36 -3.57 0.16
N LYS A 88 -1.54 -4.04 0.55
CA LYS A 88 -2.62 -4.32 -0.41
C LYS A 88 -3.42 -3.03 -0.71
N PRO A 89 -3.83 -2.78 -1.97
CA PRO A 89 -4.50 -1.53 -2.34
C PRO A 89 -5.82 -1.26 -1.60
N ASP A 90 -6.58 -2.31 -1.30
CA ASP A 90 -7.83 -2.28 -0.51
C ASP A 90 -7.58 -1.81 0.93
N VAL A 91 -6.54 -2.34 1.57
CA VAL A 91 -6.12 -1.93 2.92
C VAL A 91 -5.67 -0.47 2.93
N VAL A 92 -4.85 -0.06 1.96
CA VAL A 92 -4.41 1.33 1.81
C VAL A 92 -5.61 2.28 1.61
N ARG A 93 -6.54 1.91 0.73
CA ARG A 93 -7.77 2.69 0.51
C ARG A 93 -8.54 2.88 1.81
N LYS A 94 -8.73 1.82 2.59
CA LYS A 94 -9.44 1.88 3.86
C LYS A 94 -8.81 2.91 4.81
N PHE A 95 -7.49 2.87 5.00
CA PHE A 95 -6.80 3.82 5.87
C PHE A 95 -6.88 5.26 5.37
N ILE A 96 -6.73 5.49 4.07
CA ILE A 96 -6.89 6.83 3.49
C ILE A 96 -8.31 7.37 3.74
N MET A 97 -9.33 6.56 3.51
CA MET A 97 -10.73 6.95 3.74
C MET A 97 -11.00 7.25 5.22
N GLU A 98 -10.53 6.41 6.14
CA GLU A 98 -10.67 6.64 7.58
C GLU A 98 -10.03 7.98 8.03
N LYS A 99 -8.89 8.34 7.44
CA LYS A 99 -8.23 9.62 7.70
C LYS A 99 -9.00 10.79 7.10
N LEU A 100 -9.47 10.67 5.87
CA LEU A 100 -10.26 11.72 5.20
C LEU A 100 -11.58 11.99 5.91
N ASP A 101 -12.31 10.94 6.32
CA ASP A 101 -13.54 11.04 7.11
C ASP A 101 -13.30 11.74 8.47
N SER A 102 -12.13 11.50 9.07
CA SER A 102 -11.74 12.17 10.32
C SER A 102 -11.48 13.66 10.11
N ILE A 103 -10.91 14.04 8.95
CA ILE A 103 -10.67 15.43 8.57
C ILE A 103 -11.98 16.17 8.24
N GLU A 104 -12.92 15.52 7.55
CA GLU A 104 -14.22 16.12 7.21
C GLU A 104 -15.07 16.41 8.45
N LYS A 105 -14.99 15.57 9.49
CA LYS A 105 -15.75 15.70 10.74
C LYS A 105 -15.20 16.72 11.73
N LEU A 106 -14.03 17.31 11.48
CA LEU A 106 -13.49 18.39 12.32
C LEU A 106 -14.34 19.67 12.14
N PRO A 107 -14.82 20.31 13.23
CA PRO A 107 -15.50 21.59 13.12
C PRO A 107 -14.53 22.62 12.53
N ARG A 108 -14.91 23.21 11.39
CA ARG A 108 -14.16 24.27 10.70
C ARG A 108 -14.10 25.55 11.51
#